data_AF-A0A6A8AL70-F1
#
_entry.id   AF-A0A6A8AL70-F1
#
_cell.length_a   1.000
_cell.length_b   1.000
_cell.length_c   1.000
_cell.angle_alpha   90.00
_cell.angle_beta   90.00
_cell.angle_gamma   90.00
#
_symmetry.space_group_name_H-M   'P 1'
#
loop_
_entity.id
_entity.type
_entity.pdbx_description
1 polymer ?
#
loop_
_entity_poly.entity_id
_entity_poly.type
_entity_poly.pdbx_seq_one_letter_code
_entity_poly.pdbx_strand_id
1 'polypeptide(L)'
;MHWGFRDAWKEKNMGSIVKNEDAEKCLRELLKAEGYELNEPKKQGETGVDILATKGEETFHIEVIGYKSSGPERAKDFYQVFFRAVSRLNEGATHCVIAIPKQAAKGLPLRAQQHRIAWERIEKTFPELEIWLVDVENRTYERTGWGKWLWNWENENSNGR
;
A
#
# COMPACT_ATOMS: atom_id res chain seq x y z
N MET A 1 24.75 -28.43 -37.59
CA MET A 1 25.21 -27.07 -37.26
C MET A 1 24.12 -26.39 -36.46
N HIS A 2 24.50 -25.78 -35.35
CA HIS A 2 23.68 -25.44 -34.19
C HIS A 2 23.63 -23.92 -34.07
N TRP A 3 22.48 -23.26 -34.30
CA TRP A 3 22.18 -21.85 -33.99
C TRP A 3 20.66 -21.63 -34.21
N GLY A 4 19.84 -21.10 -33.32
CA GLY A 4 20.05 -20.65 -31.94
C GLY A 4 18.70 -20.47 -31.23
N PHE A 5 18.44 -21.31 -30.24
CA PHE A 5 17.40 -21.14 -29.22
C PHE A 5 17.88 -20.13 -28.15
N ARG A 6 18.14 -18.86 -28.52
CA ARG A 6 18.74 -17.88 -27.59
C ARG A 6 18.00 -16.56 -27.38
N ASP A 7 16.83 -16.37 -27.98
CA ASP A 7 16.11 -15.09 -27.85
C ASP A 7 14.83 -15.14 -27.01
N ALA A 8 14.50 -16.27 -26.36
CA ALA A 8 13.32 -16.37 -25.49
C ALA A 8 13.60 -16.12 -23.99
N TRP A 9 14.83 -15.75 -23.60
CA TRP A 9 15.24 -15.64 -22.19
C TRP A 9 15.68 -14.23 -21.75
N LYS A 10 15.55 -13.22 -22.61
CA LYS A 10 15.82 -11.80 -22.28
C LYS A 10 14.56 -10.99 -21.92
N GLU A 11 13.51 -11.64 -21.45
CA GLU A 11 12.29 -11.03 -20.91
C GLU A 11 12.16 -11.17 -19.39
N LYS A 12 13.27 -11.43 -18.67
CA LYS A 12 13.27 -11.44 -17.20
C LYS A 12 13.67 -10.07 -16.64
N ASN A 13 12.72 -9.46 -15.93
CA ASN A 13 12.80 -8.26 -15.06
C ASN A 13 12.51 -6.88 -15.66
N MET A 14 11.27 -6.65 -16.10
CA MET A 14 10.67 -5.30 -16.12
C MET A 14 9.50 -5.12 -15.13
N GLY A 15 9.26 -6.09 -14.24
CA GLY A 15 7.95 -6.26 -13.59
C GLY A 15 7.68 -5.48 -12.31
N SER A 16 8.68 -5.12 -11.51
CA SER A 16 8.47 -4.31 -10.30
C SER A 16 9.75 -3.59 -9.88
N ILE A 17 9.62 -2.34 -9.44
CA ILE A 17 10.71 -1.54 -8.86
C ILE A 17 10.92 -1.95 -7.40
N VAL A 18 9.83 -2.22 -6.66
CA VAL A 18 9.86 -2.78 -5.31
C VAL A 18 8.89 -3.95 -5.27
N LYS A 19 9.32 -5.14 -4.83
CA LYS A 19 8.43 -6.31 -4.75
C LYS A 19 7.54 -6.24 -3.51
N ASN A 20 6.39 -6.90 -3.57
CA ASN A 20 5.49 -7.02 -2.41
C ASN A 20 6.23 -7.65 -1.22
N GLU A 21 7.02 -8.71 -1.46
CA GLU A 21 7.76 -9.43 -0.42
C GLU A 21 8.77 -8.53 0.30
N ASP A 22 9.45 -7.64 -0.44
CA ASP A 22 10.44 -6.72 0.13
C ASP A 22 9.76 -5.68 1.04
N ALA A 23 8.62 -5.13 0.60
CA ALA A 23 7.84 -4.18 1.39
C ALA A 23 7.23 -4.85 2.64
N GLU A 24 6.66 -6.05 2.50
CA GLU A 24 6.06 -6.81 3.60
C GLU A 24 7.13 -7.17 4.63
N LYS A 25 8.26 -7.73 4.20
CA LYS A 25 9.36 -8.10 5.09
C LYS A 25 9.88 -6.89 5.86
N CYS A 26 10.12 -5.77 5.18
CA CYS A 26 10.56 -4.53 5.81
C CYS A 26 9.57 -4.10 6.90
N LEU A 27 8.28 -4.01 6.57
CA LEU A 27 7.25 -3.58 7.52
C LEU A 27 7.11 -4.54 8.71
N ARG A 28 7.16 -5.85 8.48
CA ARG A 28 7.15 -6.85 9.56
C ARG A 28 8.32 -6.67 10.53
N GLU A 29 9.53 -6.43 10.02
CA GLU A 29 10.71 -6.20 10.86
C GLU A 29 10.56 -4.92 11.71
N LEU A 30 10.02 -3.84 11.13
CA LEU A 30 9.78 -2.58 11.83
C LEU A 30 8.72 -2.73 12.92
N LEU A 31 7.57 -3.34 12.61
CA LEU A 31 6.51 -3.57 13.58
C LEU A 31 6.95 -4.50 14.72
N LYS A 32 7.73 -5.56 14.43
CA LYS A 32 8.33 -6.40 15.47
C LYS A 32 9.26 -5.61 16.39
N ALA A 33 10.10 -4.74 15.82
CA ALA A 33 10.99 -3.88 16.61
C ALA A 33 10.22 -2.88 17.49
N GLU A 34 9.03 -2.48 17.06
CA GLU A 34 8.10 -1.67 17.85
C GLU A 34 7.29 -2.48 18.89
N GLY A 35 7.47 -3.81 18.95
CA GLY A 35 6.82 -4.68 19.93
C GLY A 35 5.41 -5.13 19.55
N TYR A 36 5.06 -5.13 18.27
CA TYR A 36 3.82 -5.75 17.78
C TYR A 36 3.98 -7.28 17.67
N GLU A 37 2.95 -8.00 18.06
CA GLU A 37 2.75 -9.41 17.73
C GLU A 37 2.20 -9.51 16.31
N LEU A 38 2.78 -10.38 15.47
CA LEU A 38 2.41 -10.51 14.06
C LEU A 38 1.93 -11.92 13.74
N ASN A 39 0.97 -12.06 12.81
CA ASN A 39 0.71 -13.35 12.17
C ASN A 39 1.92 -13.86 11.39
N GLU A 40 1.95 -15.16 11.10
CA GLU A 40 2.97 -15.72 10.21
C GLU A 40 2.78 -15.22 8.76
N PRO A 41 3.88 -15.08 7.98
CA PRO A 41 3.79 -14.76 6.56
C PRO A 41 2.98 -15.82 5.80
N LYS A 42 2.14 -15.36 4.87
CA LYS A 42 1.32 -16.26 4.06
C LYS A 42 2.15 -17.07 3.07
N LYS A 43 1.73 -18.30 2.82
CA LYS A 43 2.22 -19.15 1.74
C LYS A 43 1.42 -18.91 0.46
N GLN A 44 1.96 -19.40 -0.66
CA GLN A 44 1.31 -19.27 -1.96
C GLN A 44 -0.09 -19.91 -1.96
N GLY A 45 -1.10 -19.13 -2.38
CA GLY A 45 -2.49 -19.57 -2.46
C GLY A 45 -3.28 -19.43 -1.16
N GLU A 46 -2.66 -19.01 -0.05
CA GLU A 46 -3.38 -18.74 1.19
C GLU A 46 -4.19 -17.43 1.09
N THR A 47 -5.38 -17.46 1.69
CA THR A 47 -6.27 -16.32 1.81
C THR A 47 -6.06 -15.61 3.16
N GLY A 48 -6.59 -14.40 3.30
CA GLY A 48 -6.46 -13.59 4.51
C GLY A 48 -5.56 -12.36 4.33
N VAL A 49 -5.36 -11.63 5.42
CA VAL A 49 -4.59 -10.37 5.46
C VAL A 49 -3.09 -10.63 5.29
N ASP A 50 -2.37 -9.72 4.64
CA ASP A 50 -0.93 -9.86 4.44
C ASP A 50 -0.16 -9.76 5.77
N ILE A 51 -0.49 -8.78 6.62
CA ILE A 51 0.02 -8.68 8.00
C ILE A 51 -1.13 -8.37 8.94
N LEU A 52 -1.30 -9.18 9.98
CA LEU A 52 -2.09 -8.85 11.17
C LEU A 52 -1.12 -8.45 12.27
N ALA A 53 -1.19 -7.20 12.74
CA ALA A 53 -0.30 -6.68 13.79
C ALA A 53 -1.10 -6.25 15.01
N THR A 54 -0.77 -6.79 16.18
CA THR A 54 -1.50 -6.52 17.44
C THR A 54 -0.54 -6.03 18.51
N LYS A 55 -0.95 -5.00 19.25
CA LYS A 55 -0.21 -4.47 20.40
C LYS A 55 -1.18 -3.87 21.41
N GLY A 56 -1.36 -4.53 22.55
CA GLY A 56 -2.40 -4.17 23.51
C GLY A 56 -3.78 -4.37 22.88
N GLU A 57 -4.61 -3.33 22.88
CA GLU A 57 -5.96 -3.36 22.29
C GLU A 57 -5.99 -2.96 20.81
N GLU A 58 -4.88 -2.46 20.26
CA GLU A 58 -4.80 -2.06 18.86
C GLU A 58 -4.55 -3.27 17.95
N THR A 59 -5.31 -3.37 16.85
CA THR A 59 -5.15 -4.41 15.83
C THR A 59 -5.19 -3.81 14.43
N PHE A 60 -4.08 -3.93 13.69
CA PHE A 60 -3.92 -3.45 12.33
C PHE A 60 -4.05 -4.61 11.34
N HIS A 61 -5.01 -4.48 10.41
CA HIS A 61 -5.14 -5.37 9.26
C HIS A 61 -4.49 -4.71 8.05
N ILE A 62 -3.32 -5.20 7.66
CA ILE A 62 -2.45 -4.54 6.68
C ILE A 62 -2.37 -5.39 5.42
N GLU A 63 -2.79 -4.81 4.30
CA GLU A 63 -2.61 -5.37 2.98
C GLU A 63 -1.44 -4.66 2.28
N VAL A 64 -0.48 -5.44 1.75
CA VAL A 64 0.79 -4.94 1.24
C VAL A 64 0.84 -5.08 -0.28
N ILE A 65 1.25 -4.00 -0.95
CA ILE A 65 1.58 -4.04 -2.38
C ILE A 65 3.00 -3.56 -2.63
N GLY A 66 3.59 -4.00 -3.73
CA GLY A 66 4.84 -3.48 -4.27
C GLY A 66 4.62 -2.24 -5.14
N TYR A 67 5.67 -1.84 -5.86
CA TYR A 67 5.64 -0.70 -6.77
C TYR A 67 6.06 -1.11 -8.18
N LYS A 68 5.08 -1.30 -9.06
CA LYS A 68 5.30 -1.68 -10.45
C LYS A 68 5.78 -0.52 -11.31
N SER A 69 6.52 -0.82 -12.37
CA SER A 69 7.01 0.17 -13.35
C SER A 69 5.87 0.78 -14.17
N SER A 70 4.82 0.01 -14.46
CA SER A 70 3.66 0.42 -15.26
C SER A 70 2.59 1.15 -14.44
N GLY A 71 2.14 2.32 -14.93
CA GLY A 71 1.07 3.10 -14.30
C GLY A 71 -0.27 2.35 -14.18
N PRO A 72 -0.80 1.77 -15.27
CA PRO A 72 -2.03 0.96 -15.23
C PRO A 72 -1.97 -0.20 -14.22
N GLU A 73 -0.83 -0.90 -14.14
CA GLU A 73 -0.69 -2.01 -13.20
C GLU A 73 -0.66 -1.52 -11.74
N ARG A 74 0.02 -0.41 -11.46
CA ARG A 74 -0.03 0.23 -10.13
C ARG A 74 -1.45 0.62 -9.73
N ALA A 75 -2.25 1.14 -10.67
CA ALA A 75 -3.63 1.51 -10.39
C ALA A 75 -4.50 0.28 -10.12
N LYS A 76 -4.33 -0.79 -10.89
CA LYS A 76 -5.03 -2.07 -10.67
C LYS A 76 -4.74 -2.63 -9.28
N ASP A 77 -3.46 -2.74 -8.92
CA ASP A 77 -3.06 -3.27 -7.60
C ASP A 77 -3.61 -2.42 -6.46
N PHE A 78 -3.55 -1.08 -6.59
CA PHE A 78 -4.06 -0.16 -5.59
C PHE A 78 -5.56 -0.37 -5.33
N TYR A 79 -6.40 -0.45 -6.38
CA TYR A 79 -7.84 -0.64 -6.19
C TYR A 79 -8.20 -2.04 -5.70
N GLN A 80 -7.47 -3.06 -6.14
CA GLN A 80 -7.65 -4.42 -5.63
C GLN A 80 -7.34 -4.48 -4.13
N VAL A 81 -6.25 -3.86 -3.70
CA VAL A 81 -5.86 -3.86 -2.29
C VAL A 81 -6.72 -2.92 -1.45
N PHE A 82 -7.20 -1.80 -1.99
CA PHE A 82 -8.22 -0.99 -1.34
C PHE A 82 -9.45 -1.83 -0.95
N PHE A 83 -9.99 -2.60 -1.90
CA PHE A 83 -11.15 -3.44 -1.62
C PHE A 83 -10.83 -4.52 -0.58
N ARG A 84 -9.65 -5.15 -0.68
CA ARG A 84 -9.20 -6.13 0.33
C ARG A 84 -9.08 -5.52 1.72
N ALA A 85 -8.47 -4.34 1.86
CA ALA A 85 -8.29 -3.65 3.13
C ALA A 85 -9.64 -3.33 3.78
N VAL A 86 -10.55 -2.70 3.04
CA VAL A 86 -11.90 -2.39 3.55
C VAL A 86 -12.71 -3.64 3.87
N SER A 87 -12.52 -4.74 3.14
CA SER A 87 -13.23 -6.00 3.43
C SER A 87 -12.89 -6.60 4.81
N ARG A 88 -11.78 -6.18 5.43
CA ARG A 88 -11.39 -6.59 6.79
C ARG A 88 -12.33 -6.08 7.88
N LEU A 89 -13.21 -5.14 7.56
CA LEU A 89 -14.32 -4.77 8.45
C LEU A 89 -15.25 -5.95 8.75
N ASN A 90 -15.38 -6.92 7.84
CA ASN A 90 -16.12 -8.16 8.09
C ASN A 90 -15.45 -9.05 9.16
N GLU A 91 -14.17 -8.79 9.46
CA GLU A 91 -13.35 -9.50 10.45
C GLU A 91 -13.17 -8.66 11.74
N GLY A 92 -13.85 -7.52 11.85
CA GLY A 92 -13.79 -6.65 13.03
C GLY A 92 -12.54 -5.75 13.08
N ALA A 93 -11.92 -5.47 11.93
CA ALA A 93 -10.76 -4.58 11.88
C ALA A 93 -11.05 -3.18 12.43
N THR A 94 -10.24 -2.72 13.39
CA THR A 94 -10.28 -1.35 13.93
C THR A 94 -9.35 -0.41 13.18
N HIS A 95 -8.36 -0.96 12.46
CA HIS A 95 -7.51 -0.26 11.50
C HIS A 95 -7.38 -1.09 10.22
N CYS A 96 -7.76 -0.48 9.09
CA CYS A 96 -7.59 -1.06 7.76
C CYS A 96 -6.45 -0.34 7.05
N VAL A 97 -5.37 -1.03 6.73
CA VAL A 97 -4.15 -0.39 6.22
C VAL A 97 -3.82 -0.89 4.82
N ILE A 98 -3.52 0.06 3.93
CA ILE A 98 -2.85 -0.21 2.65
C ILE A 98 -1.39 0.19 2.78
N ALA A 99 -0.49 -0.78 2.89
CA ALA A 99 0.95 -0.53 2.95
C ALA A 99 1.55 -0.57 1.55
N ILE A 100 2.18 0.53 1.14
CA ILE A 100 2.73 0.72 -0.21
C ILE A 100 4.16 1.27 -0.14
N PRO A 101 5.02 1.06 -1.15
CA PRO A 101 6.37 1.59 -1.12
C PRO A 101 6.35 3.13 -1.26
N LYS A 102 7.26 3.82 -0.56
CA LYS A 102 7.32 5.30 -0.48
C LYS A 102 7.37 6.00 -1.84
N GLN A 103 7.86 5.33 -2.89
CA GLN A 103 7.86 5.84 -4.27
C GLN A 103 6.45 6.17 -4.78
N ALA A 104 5.41 5.50 -4.25
CA ALA A 104 4.02 5.77 -4.60
C ALA A 104 3.50 7.12 -4.07
N ALA A 105 4.15 7.70 -3.05
CA ALA A 105 3.74 8.97 -2.44
C ALA A 105 3.59 10.11 -3.46
N LYS A 106 4.45 10.13 -4.50
CA LYS A 106 4.39 11.13 -5.57
C LYS A 106 3.09 11.10 -6.37
N GLY A 107 2.47 9.92 -6.49
CA GLY A 107 1.25 9.72 -7.28
C GLY A 107 -0.05 9.79 -6.48
N LEU A 108 0.01 9.70 -5.15
CA LEU A 108 -1.18 9.68 -4.30
C LEU A 108 -1.98 10.99 -4.35
N PRO A 109 -1.37 12.20 -4.26
CA PRO A 109 -2.14 13.44 -4.36
C PRO A 109 -2.88 13.58 -5.69
N LEU A 110 -2.23 13.21 -6.80
CA LEU A 110 -2.86 13.24 -8.11
C LEU A 110 -4.04 12.26 -8.19
N ARG A 111 -3.89 11.05 -7.64
CA ARG A 111 -4.97 10.05 -7.59
C ARG A 111 -6.14 10.54 -6.75
N ALA A 112 -5.88 11.08 -5.56
CA ALA A 112 -6.89 11.64 -4.68
C ALA A 112 -7.64 12.78 -5.39
N GLN A 113 -6.92 13.67 -6.08
CA GLN A 113 -7.51 14.76 -6.86
C GLN A 113 -8.37 14.26 -8.03
N GLN A 114 -7.87 13.30 -8.81
CA GLN A 114 -8.61 12.71 -9.94
C GLN A 114 -9.94 12.08 -9.51
N HIS A 115 -9.99 11.55 -8.29
CA HIS A 115 -11.16 10.90 -7.73
C HIS A 115 -11.75 11.65 -6.53
N ARG A 116 -11.56 12.97 -6.45
CA ARG A 116 -11.83 13.79 -5.25
C ARG A 116 -13.14 13.46 -4.54
N ILE A 117 -14.27 13.53 -5.25
CA ILE A 117 -15.60 13.28 -4.67
C ILE A 117 -15.70 11.87 -4.08
N ALA A 118 -15.14 10.86 -4.76
CA ALA A 118 -15.14 9.50 -4.25
C ALA A 118 -14.17 9.36 -3.06
N TRP A 119 -13.00 9.99 -3.14
CA TRP A 119 -11.98 9.96 -2.10
C TRP A 119 -12.49 10.55 -0.78
N GLU A 120 -13.14 11.72 -0.83
CA GLU A 120 -13.80 12.37 0.32
C GLU A 120 -14.90 11.49 0.92
N ARG A 121 -15.72 10.84 0.07
CA ARG A 121 -16.76 9.91 0.54
C ARG A 121 -16.16 8.68 1.21
N ILE A 122 -15.07 8.14 0.67
CA ILE A 122 -14.35 6.99 1.24
C ILE A 122 -13.78 7.38 2.61
N GLU A 123 -13.11 8.53 2.72
CA GLU A 123 -12.59 9.03 4.01
C GLU A 123 -13.67 9.08 5.09
N LYS A 124 -14.83 9.68 4.76
CA LYS A 124 -15.94 9.81 5.71
C LYS A 124 -16.56 8.46 6.07
N THR A 125 -16.59 7.52 5.13
CA THR A 125 -17.24 6.21 5.32
C THR A 125 -16.34 5.24 6.06
N PHE A 126 -15.02 5.33 5.87
CA PHE A 126 -14.02 4.43 6.45
C PHE A 126 -12.94 5.25 7.18
N PRO A 127 -13.27 5.87 8.34
CA PRO A 127 -12.30 6.66 9.11
C PRO A 127 -11.09 5.84 9.59
N GLU A 128 -11.24 4.53 9.71
CA GLU A 128 -10.20 3.55 10.04
C GLU A 128 -9.26 3.19 8.88
N LEU A 129 -9.51 3.72 7.67
CA LEU A 129 -8.70 3.44 6.49
C LEU A 129 -7.44 4.32 6.45
N GLU A 130 -6.29 3.65 6.37
CA GLU A 130 -4.98 4.28 6.38
C GLU A 130 -4.15 3.87 5.16
N ILE A 131 -3.22 4.75 4.77
CA ILE A 131 -2.17 4.47 3.80
C ILE A 131 -0.83 4.59 4.50
N TRP A 132 -0.05 3.51 4.50
CA TRP A 132 1.28 3.50 5.08
C TRP A 132 2.33 3.48 3.98
N LEU A 133 3.26 4.43 4.03
CA LEU A 133 4.37 4.51 3.09
C LEU A 133 5.59 3.79 3.65
N VAL A 134 5.97 2.66 3.06
CA VAL A 134 7.11 1.85 3.48
C VAL A 134 8.36 2.26 2.70
N ASP A 135 9.39 2.69 3.41
CA ASP A 135 10.71 3.00 2.87
C ASP A 135 11.63 1.79 3.09
N VAL A 136 11.68 0.91 2.08
CA VAL A 136 12.50 -0.31 2.15
C VAL A 136 13.99 0.01 2.25
N GLU A 137 14.44 1.08 1.59
CA GLU A 137 15.85 1.48 1.55
C GLU A 137 16.31 2.01 2.91
N ASN A 138 15.53 2.92 3.51
CA ASN A 138 15.88 3.55 4.78
C ASN A 138 15.35 2.80 6.01
N ARG A 139 14.62 1.70 5.80
CA ARG A 139 13.96 0.91 6.87
C ARG A 139 13.11 1.80 7.78
N THR A 140 12.21 2.56 7.18
CA THR A 140 11.23 3.39 7.89
C THR A 140 9.85 3.22 7.28
N TYR A 141 8.81 3.68 7.96
CA TYR A 141 7.50 3.85 7.35
C TYR A 141 6.78 5.07 7.94
N GLU A 142 5.84 5.60 7.17
CA GLU A 142 5.02 6.75 7.56
C GLU A 142 3.54 6.33 7.55
N ARG A 143 2.84 6.56 8.67
CA ARG A 143 1.40 6.31 8.80
C ARG A 143 0.63 7.56 8.39
N THR A 144 -0.39 7.39 7.53
CA THR A 144 -1.25 8.51 7.09
C THR A 144 -2.69 8.06 7.00
N GLY A 145 -3.62 8.91 7.44
CA GLY A 145 -5.04 8.70 7.17
C GLY A 145 -5.35 8.90 5.69
N TRP A 146 -6.41 8.25 5.20
CA TRP A 146 -6.83 8.34 3.79
C TRP A 146 -7.00 9.78 3.29
N GLY A 147 -7.59 10.66 4.10
CA GLY A 147 -7.84 12.07 3.76
C GLY A 147 -6.61 12.94 3.53
N LYS A 148 -5.45 12.58 4.10
CA LYS A 148 -4.20 13.38 4.01
C LYS A 148 -3.79 13.71 2.57
N TRP A 149 -4.18 12.85 1.62
CA TRP A 149 -3.79 12.94 0.23
C TRP A 149 -4.65 13.90 -0.60
N LEU A 150 -5.74 14.42 -0.03
CA LEU A 150 -6.47 15.53 -0.64
C LEU A 150 -5.62 16.80 -0.51
N TRP A 151 -5.21 17.35 -1.65
CA TRP A 151 -4.55 18.64 -1.67
C TRP A 151 -5.54 19.71 -1.23
N ASN A 152 -5.20 20.48 -0.18
CA ASN A 152 -5.93 21.71 0.17
C ASN A 152 -5.63 22.82 -0.85
N TRP A 153 -6.21 22.72 -2.04
CA TRP A 153 -6.12 23.76 -3.09
C TRP A 153 -6.73 25.10 -2.64
N GLU A 154 -7.55 25.07 -1.57
CA GLU A 154 -8.21 26.22 -0.96
C GLU A 154 -7.24 27.17 -0.22
N ASN A 155 -6.07 26.67 0.23
CA ASN A 155 -5.09 27.48 0.97
C ASN A 155 -4.12 28.28 0.08
N GLU A 156 -4.00 27.94 -1.21
CA GLU A 156 -3.13 28.67 -2.13
C GLU A 156 -3.87 29.79 -2.89
N ASN A 157 -5.17 29.62 -3.17
CA ASN A 157 -5.96 30.62 -3.90
C ASN A 157 -6.59 31.70 -3.01
N SER A 158 -6.52 31.54 -1.69
CA SER A 158 -6.90 32.57 -0.71
C SER A 158 -5.79 33.59 -0.45
N ASN A 159 -4.54 33.32 -0.88
CA ASN A 159 -3.40 34.24 -0.80
C ASN A 159 -3.02 34.88 -2.16
N GLY A 160 -3.85 34.67 -3.19
CA GLY A 160 -3.60 35.13 -4.57
C GLY A 160 -4.60 36.17 -5.10
N ARG A 161 -5.31 36.89 -4.22
CA ARG A 161 -6.18 38.02 -4.60
C ARG A 161 -5.74 39.30 -3.93
#